data_AF-A0A914LZX0-F1
#
_entry.id   AF-A0A914LZX0-F1
#
_cell.length_a   1.000
_cell.length_b   1.000
_cell.length_c   1.000
_cell.angle_alpha   90.00
_cell.angle_beta   90.00
_cell.angle_gamma   90.00
#
_symmetry.space_group_name_H-M   'P 1'
#
loop_
_entity.id
_entity.type
_entity.pdbx_description
1 polymer ?
#
loop_
_entity_poly.entity_id
_entity_poly.type
_entity_poly.pdbx_seq_one_letter_code
_entity_poly.pdbx_strand_id
1 'polypeptide(L)'
;MLNCLNSIRSILILYQYTDKKLEMIKAQIEANEDVIVSEQASQVLDKTDMLDLYTKAMAHEINQGQLSKIVGMEPGRVKDSITQFNQFLLNTDSYNCNQLAKISSTRILNSIQKRTNEHILAAYKIIYSKICDPSNGYPVIEQIKTSEE
;
A
#
# COMPACT_ATOMS: atom_id res chain seq x y z
N MET A 1 9.40 -15.67 11.49
CA MET A 1 8.88 -15.46 12.86
C MET A 1 7.37 -15.61 12.94
N LEU A 2 6.60 -14.99 12.04
CA LEU A 2 5.13 -15.06 11.96
C LEU A 2 4.55 -16.49 12.03
N ASN A 3 5.09 -17.42 11.24
CA ASN A 3 4.65 -18.83 11.26
C ASN A 3 4.86 -19.48 12.64
N CYS A 4 6.00 -19.25 13.29
CA CYS A 4 6.30 -19.80 14.60
C CYS A 4 5.36 -19.25 15.69
N LEU A 5 5.09 -17.94 15.67
CA LEU A 5 4.16 -17.30 16.59
C LEU A 5 2.74 -17.83 16.41
N ASN A 6 2.29 -18.02 15.16
CA ASN A 6 0.98 -18.60 14.90
C ASN A 6 0.89 -20.07 15.38
N SER A 7 1.94 -20.87 15.22
CA SER A 7 1.98 -22.24 15.78
C SER A 7 1.90 -22.25 17.31
N ILE A 8 2.65 -21.36 17.98
CA ILE A 8 2.60 -21.23 19.44
C ILE A 8 1.20 -20.78 19.90
N ARG A 9 0.57 -19.84 19.19
CA ARG A 9 -0.80 -19.38 19.46
C ARG A 9 -1.82 -20.52 19.39
N SER A 10 -1.72 -21.36 18.36
CA SER A 10 -2.63 -22.50 18.15
C SER A 10 -2.56 -23.55 19.26
N ILE A 11 -1.41 -23.66 19.94
CA ILE A 11 -1.24 -24.58 21.08
C ILE A 11 -1.69 -23.90 22.37
N LEU A 12 -1.31 -22.64 22.61
CA LEU A 12 -1.62 -21.93 23.86
C LEU A 12 -3.11 -21.67 24.06
N ILE A 13 -3.90 -21.57 22.99
CA ILE A 13 -5.35 -21.34 23.07
C ILE A 13 -6.11 -22.52 23.72
N LEU A 14 -5.49 -23.69 23.80
CA LEU A 14 -6.09 -24.90 24.38
C LEU A 14 -5.94 -24.96 25.91
N TYR A 15 -5.14 -24.09 26.52
CA TYR A 15 -4.84 -24.09 27.95
C TYR A 15 -5.59 -22.97 28.67
N GLN A 16 -6.15 -23.28 29.85
CA GLN A 16 -6.74 -22.27 30.73
C GLN A 16 -5.64 -21.34 31.30
N TYR A 17 -6.00 -20.08 31.57
CA TYR A 17 -5.13 -19.05 32.15
C TYR A 17 -3.98 -18.53 31.25
N THR A 18 -4.07 -18.73 29.93
CA THR A 18 -3.07 -18.23 28.98
C THR A 18 -3.46 -16.90 28.31
N ASP A 19 -4.59 -16.30 28.68
CA ASP A 19 -5.17 -15.13 27.99
C ASP A 19 -4.17 -13.98 27.82
N LYS A 20 -3.44 -13.62 28.87
CA LYS A 20 -2.44 -12.54 28.79
C LYS A 20 -1.32 -12.84 27.79
N LYS A 21 -0.85 -14.09 27.74
CA LYS A 21 0.18 -14.53 26.78
C LYS A 21 -0.38 -14.61 25.37
N LEU A 22 -1.64 -15.01 25.24
CA LEU A 22 -2.35 -15.07 23.96
C LEU A 22 -2.50 -13.66 23.37
N GLU A 23 -2.90 -12.67 24.18
CA GLU A 23 -2.97 -11.26 23.77
C GLU A 23 -1.60 -10.71 23.36
N MET A 24 -0.54 -11.01 24.12
CA MET A 24 0.82 -10.61 23.72
C MET A 24 1.24 -11.21 22.37
N ILE A 25 0.94 -12.49 22.14
CA ILE A 25 1.28 -13.15 20.86
C ILE A 25 0.45 -12.57 19.72
N LYS A 26 -0.83 -12.25 19.94
CA LYS A 26 -1.67 -11.58 18.94
C LYS A 26 -1.07 -10.21 18.57
N ALA A 27 -0.73 -9.38 19.55
CA ALA A 27 -0.10 -8.08 19.29
C ALA A 27 1.23 -8.22 18.52
N GLN A 28 2.03 -9.23 18.84
CA GLN A 28 3.27 -9.51 18.10
C GLN A 28 3.01 -9.96 16.66
N ILE A 29 1.95 -10.74 16.42
CA ILE A 29 1.54 -11.15 15.07
C ILE A 29 1.08 -9.91 14.29
N GLU A 30 0.21 -9.08 14.88
CA GLU A 30 -0.29 -7.84 14.26
C GLU A 30 0.86 -6.88 13.92
N ALA A 31 1.81 -6.66 14.83
CA ALA A 31 2.97 -5.82 14.56
C ALA A 31 3.84 -6.35 13.40
N ASN A 32 3.99 -7.68 13.28
CA ASN A 32 4.69 -8.28 12.15
C ASN A 32 3.88 -8.17 10.85
N GLU A 33 2.55 -8.31 10.91
CA GLU A 33 1.68 -8.05 9.75
C GLU A 33 1.83 -6.60 9.28
N ASP A 34 1.87 -5.62 10.19
CA ASP A 34 2.04 -4.20 9.86
C ASP A 34 3.34 -3.90 9.11
N VAL A 35 4.44 -4.50 9.56
CA VAL A 35 5.75 -4.37 8.90
C VAL A 35 5.68 -4.93 7.48
N ILE A 36 5.11 -6.12 7.30
CA ILE A 36 5.00 -6.75 5.97
C ILE A 36 4.08 -5.92 5.07
N VAL A 37 2.94 -5.44 5.58
CA VAL A 37 2.02 -4.57 4.83
C VAL A 37 2.73 -3.32 4.35
N SER A 38 3.48 -2.65 5.22
CA SER A 38 4.24 -1.44 4.88
C SER A 38 5.33 -1.71 3.84
N GLU A 39 6.08 -2.81 4.01
CA GLU A 39 7.12 -3.22 3.06
C GLU A 39 6.52 -3.53 1.68
N GLN A 40 5.40 -4.26 1.63
CA GLN A 40 4.72 -4.60 0.38
C GLN A 40 4.13 -3.39 -0.32
N ALA A 41 3.45 -2.52 0.41
CA ALA A 41 2.91 -1.29 -0.16
C ALA A 41 4.04 -0.43 -0.74
N SER A 42 5.16 -0.30 -0.01
CA SER A 42 6.34 0.43 -0.48
C SER A 42 6.96 -0.20 -1.73
N GLN A 43 7.12 -1.52 -1.77
CA GLN A 43 7.66 -2.22 -2.94
C GLN A 43 6.77 -2.08 -4.17
N VAL A 44 5.44 -2.12 -4.01
CA VAL A 44 4.52 -1.91 -5.12
C VAL A 44 4.60 -0.47 -5.63
N LEU A 45 4.52 0.51 -4.71
CA LEU A 45 4.59 1.92 -5.06
C LEU A 45 5.92 2.32 -5.71
N ASP A 46 7.03 1.72 -5.27
CA ASP A 46 8.36 1.93 -5.87
C ASP A 46 8.41 1.38 -7.30
N LYS A 47 7.89 0.17 -7.53
CA LYS A 47 7.84 -0.45 -8.86
C LYS A 47 6.95 0.27 -9.86
N THR A 48 5.95 1.03 -9.41
CA THR A 48 5.06 1.83 -10.27
C THR A 48 5.49 3.29 -10.37
N ASP A 49 6.70 3.64 -9.91
CA ASP A 49 7.23 5.02 -9.80
C ASP A 49 6.23 5.98 -9.11
N MET A 50 5.45 5.46 -8.15
CA MET A 50 4.47 6.21 -7.37
C MET A 50 4.97 6.59 -5.98
N LEU A 51 6.04 5.96 -5.48
CA LEU A 51 6.55 6.23 -4.13
C LEU A 51 7.11 7.65 -4.00
N ASP A 52 7.93 8.08 -4.97
CA ASP A 52 8.46 9.44 -5.02
C ASP A 52 7.33 10.46 -5.23
N LEU A 53 6.33 10.10 -6.04
CA LEU A 53 5.15 10.94 -6.26
C LEU A 53 4.33 11.11 -4.98
N TYR A 54 4.03 10.02 -4.29
CA TYR A 54 3.29 10.02 -3.03
C TYR A 54 3.99 10.86 -1.97
N THR A 55 5.31 10.69 -1.80
CA THR A 55 6.09 11.42 -0.80
C THR A 55 6.09 12.92 -1.07
N LYS A 56 6.28 13.33 -2.33
CA LYS A 56 6.24 14.73 -2.74
C LYS A 56 4.83 15.33 -2.64
N ALA A 57 3.80 14.58 -2.99
CA ALA A 57 2.40 15.02 -2.88
C ALA A 57 1.95 15.19 -1.42
N MET A 58 2.45 14.33 -0.51
CA MET A 58 2.21 14.42 0.93
C MET A 58 2.97 15.58 1.59
N ALA A 59 4.21 15.83 1.17
CA ALA A 59 5.03 16.93 1.69
C ALA A 59 4.64 18.31 1.13
N HIS A 60 3.84 18.34 0.06
CA HIS A 60 3.42 19.58 -0.59
C HIS A 60 2.30 20.27 0.18
N GLU A 61 2.60 21.47 0.66
CA GLU A 61 1.63 22.41 1.22
C GLU A 61 1.10 23.35 0.15
N ILE A 62 -0.17 23.76 0.30
CA ILE A 62 -0.91 24.65 -0.63
C ILE A 62 -0.15 25.98 -0.87
N ASN A 63 0.70 26.40 0.08
CA ASN A 63 1.47 27.64 0.02
C ASN A 63 2.76 27.55 -0.84
N GLN A 64 3.18 26.36 -1.29
CA GLN A 64 4.43 26.16 -2.04
C GLN A 64 4.28 26.34 -3.56
N GLY A 65 3.11 26.74 -4.04
CA GLY A 65 2.83 26.95 -5.47
C GLY A 65 2.39 25.68 -6.21
N GLN A 66 2.33 25.75 -7.53
CA GLN A 66 1.78 24.68 -8.38
C GLN A 66 2.67 23.43 -8.36
N LEU A 67 2.10 22.31 -7.91
CA LEU A 67 2.75 20.99 -7.92
C LEU A 67 3.30 20.60 -9.30
N SER A 68 2.62 20.97 -10.38
CA SER A 68 3.04 20.68 -11.76
C SER A 68 4.36 21.32 -12.19
N LYS A 69 4.85 22.33 -11.46
CA LYS A 69 6.13 23.02 -11.73
C LYS A 69 7.30 22.45 -10.91
N ILE A 70 7.04 21.50 -10.02
CA ILE A 70 8.08 20.86 -9.20
C ILE A 70 8.73 19.74 -10.02
N VAL A 71 10.07 19.70 -9.99
CA VAL A 71 10.85 18.65 -10.69
C VAL A 71 10.45 17.26 -10.20
N GLY A 72 10.02 16.41 -11.13
CA GLY A 72 9.52 15.06 -10.84
C GLY A 72 8.02 14.99 -10.56
N MET A 73 7.27 16.08 -10.66
CA MET A 73 5.81 16.15 -10.60
C MET A 73 5.17 16.61 -11.92
N GLU A 74 5.93 16.48 -13.01
CA GLU A 74 5.52 16.87 -14.34
C GLU A 74 4.31 16.05 -14.80
N PRO A 75 3.34 16.64 -15.53
CA PRO A 75 2.13 15.95 -15.97
C PRO A 75 2.40 14.65 -16.75
N GLY A 76 3.49 14.60 -17.53
CA GLY A 76 3.91 13.41 -18.27
C GLY A 76 4.29 12.26 -17.34
N ARG A 77 5.18 12.52 -16.37
CA ARG A 77 5.61 11.49 -15.40
C ARG A 77 4.45 11.00 -14.55
N VAL A 78 3.57 11.90 -14.09
CA VAL A 78 2.38 11.52 -13.32
C VAL A 78 1.46 10.60 -14.15
N LYS A 79 1.26 10.90 -15.43
CA LYS A 79 0.47 10.06 -16.34
C LYS A 79 1.12 8.68 -16.55
N ASP A 80 2.44 8.64 -16.71
CA ASP A 80 3.19 7.41 -16.92
C ASP A 80 3.14 6.52 -15.66
N SER A 81 3.35 7.08 -14.47
CA SER A 81 3.24 6.34 -13.20
C SER A 81 1.82 5.82 -12.97
N ILE A 82 0.77 6.59 -13.29
CA ILE A 82 -0.63 6.13 -13.21
C ILE A 82 -0.90 5.01 -14.22
N THR A 83 -0.33 5.09 -15.41
CA THR A 83 -0.46 4.04 -16.43
C THR A 83 0.22 2.75 -15.98
N GLN A 84 1.44 2.83 -15.43
CA GLN A 84 2.14 1.69 -14.85
C GLN A 84 1.39 1.10 -13.65
N PHE A 85 0.79 1.94 -12.81
CA PHE A 85 -0.05 1.50 -11.71
C PHE A 85 -1.31 0.77 -12.20
N ASN A 86 -1.98 1.26 -13.24
CA ASN A 86 -3.11 0.56 -13.85
C ASN A 86 -2.68 -0.79 -14.47
N GLN A 87 -1.52 -0.84 -15.12
CA GLN A 87 -0.95 -2.10 -15.62
C GLN A 87 -0.63 -3.09 -14.50
N PHE A 88 -0.18 -2.59 -13.33
CA PHE A 88 0.00 -3.38 -12.13
C PHE A 88 -1.34 -3.95 -11.62
N LEU A 89 -2.40 -3.14 -11.55
CA LEU A 89 -3.73 -3.61 -11.14
C LEU A 89 -4.27 -4.69 -12.08
N LEU A 90 -4.00 -4.59 -13.38
CA LEU A 90 -4.39 -5.59 -14.37
C LEU A 90 -3.55 -6.88 -14.29
N ASN A 91 -2.34 -6.82 -13.74
CA ASN A 91 -1.40 -7.94 -13.65
C ASN A 91 -0.93 -8.20 -12.21
N THR A 92 -1.88 -8.37 -11.27
CA THR A 92 -1.55 -8.54 -9.84
C THR A 92 -0.68 -9.77 -9.58
N ASP A 93 -0.83 -10.83 -10.38
CA ASP A 93 -0.08 -12.10 -10.21
C ASP A 93 1.42 -11.97 -10.45
N SER A 94 1.84 -11.03 -11.31
CA SER A 94 3.25 -10.80 -11.66
C SER A 94 4.06 -10.17 -10.53
N TYR A 95 3.39 -9.61 -9.53
CA TYR A 95 4.01 -8.86 -8.43
C TYR A 95 3.91 -9.56 -7.07
N ASN A 96 3.58 -10.85 -7.06
CA ASN A 96 3.57 -11.65 -5.84
C ASN A 96 4.91 -11.55 -5.09
N CYS A 97 4.87 -10.92 -3.90
CA CYS A 97 6.03 -10.86 -3.02
C CYS A 97 6.40 -12.28 -2.57
N ASN A 98 7.64 -12.71 -2.85
CA ASN A 98 8.21 -14.00 -2.44
C ASN A 98 8.04 -14.32 -0.94
N GLN A 99 7.83 -13.29 -0.10
CA GLN A 99 7.58 -13.44 1.33
C GLN A 99 6.17 -13.97 1.65
N LEU A 100 5.14 -13.62 0.86
CA LEU A 100 3.76 -14.12 1.06
C LEU A 100 3.66 -15.63 0.84
N ALA A 101 4.36 -16.13 -0.17
CA ALA A 101 4.41 -17.56 -0.50
C ALA A 101 4.98 -18.42 0.65
N LYS A 102 5.67 -17.81 1.62
CA LYS A 102 6.25 -18.49 2.77
C LYS A 102 5.36 -18.44 4.03
N ILE A 103 4.23 -17.72 4.00
CA ILE A 103 3.30 -17.64 5.12
C ILE A 103 2.40 -18.87 5.11
N SER A 104 2.44 -19.65 6.19
CA SER A 104 1.69 -20.92 6.28
C SER A 104 0.20 -20.71 6.61
N SER A 105 -0.15 -19.58 7.21
CA SER A 105 -1.51 -19.26 7.62
C SER A 105 -2.23 -18.45 6.54
N THR A 106 -3.22 -19.07 5.88
CA THR A 106 -4.07 -18.40 4.88
C THR A 106 -4.81 -17.19 5.43
N ARG A 107 -5.23 -17.24 6.70
CA ARG A 107 -5.89 -16.11 7.37
C ARG A 107 -4.99 -14.88 7.46
N ILE A 108 -3.73 -15.09 7.84
CA ILE A 108 -2.75 -14.01 7.97
C ILE A 108 -2.38 -13.49 6.58
N LEU A 109 -2.23 -14.39 5.60
CA LEU A 109 -1.97 -14.02 4.22
C LEU A 109 -3.08 -13.12 3.64
N ASN A 110 -4.35 -13.51 3.82
CA ASN A 110 -5.49 -12.71 3.37
C ASN A 110 -5.58 -11.35 4.10
N SER A 111 -5.28 -11.33 5.40
CA SER A 111 -5.21 -10.09 6.19
C SER A 111 -4.18 -9.13 5.61
N ILE A 112 -2.95 -9.61 5.38
CA ILE A 112 -1.86 -8.81 4.81
C ILE A 112 -2.24 -8.32 3.41
N GLN A 113 -2.70 -9.20 2.51
CA GLN A 113 -3.09 -8.80 1.15
C GLN A 113 -4.17 -7.71 1.14
N LYS A 114 -5.22 -7.89 1.95
CA LYS A 114 -6.30 -6.90 2.06
C LYS A 114 -5.76 -5.54 2.53
N ARG A 115 -4.98 -5.54 3.60
CA ARG A 115 -4.43 -4.31 4.21
C ARG A 115 -3.40 -3.63 3.32
N THR A 116 -2.58 -4.39 2.59
CA THR A 116 -1.67 -3.89 1.57
C THR A 116 -2.44 -3.18 0.46
N ASN A 117 -3.52 -3.79 -0.06
CA ASN A 117 -4.36 -3.17 -1.08
C ASN A 117 -5.04 -1.89 -0.59
N GLU A 118 -5.55 -1.88 0.65
CA GLU A 118 -6.12 -0.69 1.27
C GLU A 118 -5.09 0.45 1.39
N HIS A 119 -3.85 0.14 1.77
CA HIS A 119 -2.77 1.12 1.88
C HIS A 119 -2.41 1.71 0.51
N ILE A 120 -2.26 0.86 -0.51
CA ILE A 120 -1.98 1.29 -1.89
C ILE A 120 -3.12 2.17 -2.42
N LEU A 121 -4.38 1.78 -2.18
CA LEU A 121 -5.54 2.57 -2.58
C LEU A 121 -5.57 3.93 -1.89
N ALA A 122 -5.21 4.01 -0.61
CA ALA A 122 -5.13 5.27 0.12
C ALA A 122 -4.06 6.19 -0.47
N ALA A 123 -2.87 5.67 -0.80
CA ALA A 123 -1.81 6.42 -1.46
C ALA A 123 -2.26 6.95 -2.83
N TYR A 124 -2.91 6.10 -3.64
CA TYR A 124 -3.46 6.50 -4.94
C TYR A 124 -4.52 7.61 -4.80
N LYS A 125 -5.45 7.50 -3.84
CA LYS A 125 -6.47 8.52 -3.59
C LYS A 125 -5.87 9.89 -3.27
N ILE A 126 -4.80 9.90 -2.47
CA ILE A 126 -4.07 11.14 -2.14
C ILE A 126 -3.47 11.76 -3.41
N ILE A 127 -2.76 10.97 -4.23
CA ILE A 127 -2.20 11.44 -5.50
C ILE A 127 -3.31 11.97 -6.43
N TYR A 128 -4.39 11.21 -6.60
CA TYR A 128 -5.51 11.57 -7.46
C TYR A 128 -6.19 12.86 -7.01
N SER A 129 -6.49 13.01 -5.71
CA SER A 129 -7.07 14.24 -5.16
C SER A 129 -6.22 15.48 -5.43
N LYS A 130 -4.89 15.36 -5.35
CA LYS A 130 -3.95 16.45 -5.63
C LYS A 130 -3.88 16.79 -7.12
N ILE A 131 -4.04 15.81 -8.00
CA ILE A 131 -4.06 16.05 -9.45
C ILE A 131 -5.37 16.72 -9.88
N CYS A 132 -6.50 16.32 -9.27
CA CYS A 132 -7.81 16.90 -9.57
C CYS A 132 -7.98 18.34 -9.03
N ASP A 133 -7.15 18.78 -8.09
CA ASP A 133 -7.18 20.14 -7.57
C ASP A 133 -6.72 21.15 -8.66
N PRO A 134 -7.61 22.06 -9.11
CA PRO A 134 -7.27 23.06 -10.12
C PRO A 134 -6.10 23.96 -9.72
N SER A 135 -5.85 24.10 -8.41
CA SER A 135 -4.77 24.92 -7.85
C SER A 135 -3.37 24.37 -8.17
N ASN A 136 -3.27 23.06 -8.42
CA ASN A 136 -2.00 22.38 -8.68
C ASN A 136 -1.56 22.45 -10.15
N GLY A 137 -2.39 23.04 -11.02
CA GLY A 137 -2.02 23.39 -12.39
C GLY A 137 -1.77 22.19 -13.30
N TYR A 138 -2.35 21.03 -13.00
CA TYR A 138 -2.35 19.90 -13.91
C TYR A 138 -3.36 20.15 -15.04
N PRO A 139 -3.00 19.95 -16.32
CA PRO A 139 -3.98 19.98 -17.39
C PRO A 139 -5.04 18.92 -17.05
N VAL A 140 -6.32 19.30 -17.08
CA VAL A 140 -7.46 18.44 -16.75
C VAL A 140 -7.21 17.05 -17.35
N ILE A 141 -6.84 16.08 -16.50
CA ILE A 141 -6.61 14.72 -16.94
C ILE A 141 -7.99 14.06 -17.04
N GLU A 142 -8.77 14.52 -18.02
CA GLU A 142 -10.09 13.99 -18.44
C GLU A 142 -10.00 12.51 -18.90
N GLN A 143 -8.80 11.94 -18.95
CA GLN A 143 -8.52 10.60 -19.48
C GLN A 143 -8.22 9.54 -18.42
N ILE A 144 -8.16 9.86 -17.12
CA ILE A 144 -8.22 8.81 -16.08
C ILE A 144 -9.71 8.59 -15.79
N LYS A 145 -10.42 8.08 -16.80
CA LYS A 145 -11.71 7.44 -16.55
C LYS A 145 -11.40 6.24 -15.68
N THR A 146 -11.74 6.36 -14.40
CA THR A 146 -11.99 5.22 -13.52
C THR A 146 -12.91 4.28 -14.30
N SER A 147 -12.42 3.10 -14.63
CA SER A 147 -13.29 1.99 -15.06
C SER A 147 -14.12 1.57 -13.85
N GLU A 148 -15.17 2.34 -13.55
CA GLU A 148 -16.34 1.89 -12.82
C GLU A 148 -17.47 1.72 -13.85
N GLU A 149 -17.50 0.54 -14.48
CA GLU A 149 -18.74 -0.15 -14.89
C GLU A 149 -18.58 -1.64 -14.57
#